data_AF-A0A975J2R1-F1
#
_entry.id   AF-A0A975J2R1-F1
#
_cell.length_a   1.000
_cell.length_b   1.000
_cell.length_c   1.000
_cell.angle_alpha   90.00
_cell.angle_beta   90.00
_cell.angle_gamma   90.00
#
_symmetry.space_group_name_H-M   'P 1'
#
loop_
_entity.id
_entity.type
_entity.pdbx_description
1 polymer ?
#
loop_
_entity_poly.entity_id
_entity_poly.type
_entity_poly.pdbx_seq_one_letter_code
_entity_poly.pdbx_strand_id
1 'polypeptide(L)'
;MFAKSSLCVAVACVLVLPALQAVADEPADLVKLRAAYEAEMKAATAPIRVRQIEKLQALLKTFTQRGELENAVAVRGELEKLQSTTGPTEGKTGVDATTAFRAAIAESTWQWERAGRPASRITFHANGTFTNPNWKGDFRWRISGERTLTLEGDTTGTTKMTFDPSFSTFEGPDFKTGDPIKGRRVAKSTSPASSGTPSGAFGEAR
;
A
#
# COMPACT_ATOMS: atom_id res chain seq x y z
N MET A 1 -15.55 -44.63 50.52
CA MET A 1 -16.79 -45.21 49.99
C MET A 1 -17.51 -44.16 49.15
N PHE A 2 -18.06 -44.59 48.02
CA PHE A 2 -18.61 -43.81 46.91
C PHE A 2 -20.02 -43.24 47.18
N ALA A 3 -20.33 -42.09 46.57
CA ALA A 3 -21.60 -41.73 45.88
C ALA A 3 -21.43 -40.27 45.37
N LYS A 4 -21.41 -39.86 44.10
CA LYS A 4 -22.24 -40.09 42.89
C LYS A 4 -23.74 -39.87 43.10
N SER A 5 -24.26 -38.72 42.64
CA SER A 5 -25.58 -38.50 42.00
C SER A 5 -25.62 -37.04 41.48
N SER A 6 -25.69 -36.78 40.17
CA SER A 6 -26.92 -36.73 39.32
C SER A 6 -27.91 -35.66 39.80
N LEU A 7 -28.55 -34.80 39.00
CA LEU A 7 -28.70 -34.60 37.56
C LEU A 7 -29.69 -33.40 37.42
N CYS A 8 -29.54 -32.59 36.36
CA CYS A 8 -30.56 -31.72 35.71
C CYS A 8 -31.51 -30.83 36.54
N VAL A 9 -31.34 -29.52 36.39
CA VAL A 9 -32.48 -28.61 36.15
C VAL A 9 -32.14 -27.72 34.96
N ALA A 10 -32.55 -28.16 33.78
CA ALA A 10 -32.72 -27.30 32.62
C ALA A 10 -34.07 -26.58 32.80
N VAL A 11 -34.05 -25.26 33.02
CA VAL A 11 -35.22 -24.41 32.82
C VAL A 11 -34.83 -23.33 31.81
N ALA A 12 -35.38 -23.52 30.62
CA ALA A 12 -35.35 -22.58 29.53
C ALA A 12 -36.01 -21.26 29.94
N CYS A 13 -35.31 -20.15 29.75
CA CYS A 13 -35.90 -18.85 29.47
C CYS A 13 -35.18 -18.26 28.26
N VAL A 14 -35.48 -18.86 27.11
CA VAL A 14 -35.38 -18.22 25.81
C VAL A 14 -36.46 -17.14 25.78
N LEU A 15 -36.13 -15.94 26.27
CA LEU A 15 -36.91 -14.74 25.97
C LEU A 15 -36.31 -14.08 24.74
N VAL A 16 -36.95 -14.43 23.63
CA VAL A 16 -36.86 -13.86 22.30
C VAL A 16 -37.13 -12.34 22.37
N LEU A 17 -36.09 -11.53 22.21
CA LEU A 17 -36.18 -10.11 21.84
C LEU A 17 -35.62 -9.94 20.43
N PRO A 18 -36.43 -10.08 19.36
CA PRO A 18 -36.05 -9.68 18.03
C PRO A 18 -36.64 -8.29 17.80
N ALA A 19 -36.15 -7.29 18.54
CA ALA A 19 -36.24 -5.91 18.06
C ALA A 19 -35.03 -5.66 17.16
N LEU A 20 -34.95 -6.40 16.05
CA LEU A 20 -34.10 -6.00 14.95
C LEU A 20 -34.66 -4.67 14.48
N GLN A 21 -33.88 -3.62 14.71
CA GLN A 21 -34.10 -2.32 14.13
C GLN A 21 -34.35 -2.49 12.63
N ALA A 22 -35.54 -2.10 12.19
CA ALA A 22 -35.71 -1.70 10.82
C ALA A 22 -34.69 -0.59 10.58
N VAL A 23 -33.62 -0.91 9.86
CA VAL A 23 -32.78 0.11 9.22
C VAL A 23 -33.71 0.76 8.21
N ALA A 24 -34.45 1.77 8.66
CA ALA A 24 -35.22 2.63 7.79
C ALA A 24 -34.22 3.17 6.76
N ASP A 25 -34.59 3.06 5.49
CA ASP A 25 -33.83 3.63 4.37
C ASP A 25 -33.50 5.08 4.73
N GLU A 26 -32.22 5.36 4.96
CA GLU A 26 -31.80 6.71 5.30
C GLU A 26 -32.12 7.61 4.11
N PRO A 27 -32.84 8.74 4.30
CA PRO A 27 -33.23 9.58 3.18
C PRO A 27 -31.98 10.06 2.44
N ALA A 28 -31.97 9.88 1.13
CA ALA A 28 -30.82 10.15 0.26
C ALA A 28 -30.25 11.57 0.42
N ASP A 29 -31.09 12.54 0.80
CA ASP A 29 -30.67 13.91 1.04
C ASP A 29 -29.82 14.08 2.31
N LEU A 30 -30.07 13.29 3.37
CA LEU A 30 -29.21 13.29 4.56
C LEU A 30 -27.83 12.70 4.27
N VAL A 31 -27.77 11.63 3.45
CA VAL A 31 -26.49 11.04 3.02
C VAL A 31 -25.66 12.06 2.24
N LYS A 32 -26.29 12.76 1.29
CA LYS A 32 -25.63 13.83 0.52
C LYS A 32 -25.16 14.98 1.40
N LEU A 33 -25.99 15.42 2.35
CA LEU A 33 -25.65 16.50 3.27
C LEU A 33 -24.45 16.16 4.15
N ARG A 34 -24.38 14.94 4.69
CA ARG A 34 -23.22 14.49 5.48
C ARG A 34 -21.96 14.42 4.62
N ALA A 35 -22.05 13.86 3.42
CA ALA A 35 -20.92 13.80 2.50
C ALA A 35 -20.37 15.19 2.14
N ALA A 36 -21.27 16.16 1.91
CA ALA A 36 -20.89 17.55 1.66
C ALA A 36 -20.21 18.19 2.87
N TYR A 37 -20.78 18.04 4.07
CA TYR A 37 -20.21 18.55 5.31
C TYR A 37 -18.81 17.96 5.59
N GLU A 38 -18.63 16.65 5.41
CA GLU A 38 -17.34 15.99 5.58
C GLU A 38 -16.30 16.49 4.56
N ALA A 39 -16.71 16.71 3.30
CA ALA A 39 -15.85 17.26 2.27
C ALA A 39 -15.41 18.70 2.61
N GLU A 40 -16.33 19.54 3.07
CA GLU A 40 -16.04 20.92 3.49
C GLU A 40 -15.11 20.95 4.70
N MET A 41 -15.39 20.13 5.72
CA MET A 41 -14.54 20.01 6.90
C MET A 41 -13.13 19.56 6.54
N LYS A 42 -13.00 18.59 5.62
CA LYS A 42 -11.70 18.13 5.12
C LYS A 42 -10.99 19.25 4.36
N ALA A 43 -11.69 19.99 3.50
CA ALA A 43 -11.12 21.10 2.73
C ALA A 43 -10.64 22.24 3.64
N ALA A 44 -11.43 22.59 4.66
CA ALA A 44 -11.10 23.65 5.61
C ALA A 44 -9.91 23.28 6.51
N THR A 45 -9.80 22.01 6.92
CA THR A 45 -8.74 21.54 7.84
C THR A 45 -7.46 21.12 7.15
N ALA A 46 -7.49 20.78 5.85
CA ALA A 46 -6.31 20.40 5.08
C ALA A 46 -5.13 21.39 5.17
N PRO A 47 -5.31 22.71 4.93
CA PRO A 47 -4.19 23.66 5.02
C PRO A 47 -3.64 23.82 6.43
N ILE A 48 -4.48 23.66 7.46
CA ILE A 48 -4.06 23.70 8.87
C ILE A 48 -3.13 22.51 9.15
N ARG A 49 -3.50 21.33 8.65
CA ARG A 49 -2.70 20.11 8.80
C ARG A 49 -1.34 20.22 8.10
N VAL A 50 -1.28 20.80 6.90
CA VAL A 50 -0.01 21.05 6.19
C VAL A 50 0.92 21.92 7.05
N ARG A 51 0.41 23.04 7.58
CA ARG A 51 1.20 23.93 8.45
C ARG A 51 1.68 23.24 9.73
N GLN A 52 0.89 22.32 10.28
CA GLN A 52 1.28 21.54 11.45
C GLN A 52 2.45 20.61 11.13
N ILE A 53 2.40 19.90 10.00
CA ILE A 53 3.48 19.01 9.55
C ILE A 53 4.78 19.80 9.33
N GLU A 54 4.71 20.95 8.66
CA GLU A 54 5.88 21.82 8.44
C GLU A 54 6.52 22.27 9.76
N LYS A 55 5.70 22.68 10.75
CA LYS A 55 6.18 23.06 12.08
C LYS A 55 6.85 21.90 12.80
N LEU A 56 6.26 20.70 12.74
CA LEU A 56 6.85 19.50 13.36
C LEU A 56 8.17 19.10 12.69
N GLN A 57 8.29 19.23 11.37
CA GLN A 57 9.56 19.00 10.66
C GLN A 57 10.65 20.00 11.05
N ALA A 58 10.29 21.29 11.18
CA ALA A 58 11.22 22.30 11.66
C ALA A 58 11.69 22.00 13.09
N LEU A 59 10.77 21.61 13.96
CA LEU A 59 11.06 21.26 15.36
C LEU A 59 11.95 20.02 15.47
N LEU A 60 11.68 18.99 14.66
CA LEU A 60 12.53 17.81 14.54
C LEU A 60 13.96 18.19 14.14
N LYS A 61 14.11 19.06 13.13
CA LYS A 61 15.43 19.58 12.71
C LYS A 61 16.14 20.29 13.86
N THR A 62 15.44 21.16 14.59
CA THR A 62 16.03 21.86 15.74
C THR A 62 16.51 20.89 16.83
N PHE A 63 15.71 19.89 17.20
CA PHE A 63 16.10 18.92 18.23
C PHE A 63 17.28 18.06 17.80
N THR A 64 17.30 17.60 16.54
CA THR A 64 18.45 16.83 16.02
C THR A 64 19.73 17.66 16.01
N GLN A 65 19.67 18.95 15.65
CA GLN A 65 20.83 19.85 15.67
C GLN A 65 21.35 20.13 17.09
N ARG A 66 20.48 20.08 18.10
CA ARG A 66 20.84 20.27 19.51
C ARG A 66 21.26 18.99 20.23
N GLY A 67 21.19 17.83 19.55
CA GLY A 67 21.45 16.53 20.18
C GLY A 67 20.34 16.04 21.10
N GLU A 68 19.17 16.66 21.08
CA GLU A 68 18.00 16.28 21.89
C GLU A 68 17.24 15.11 21.23
N LEU A 69 17.87 13.94 21.22
CA LEU A 69 17.38 12.78 20.46
C LEU A 69 16.03 12.25 20.96
N GLU A 70 15.77 12.28 22.26
CA GLU A 70 14.49 11.84 22.85
C GLU A 70 13.33 12.71 22.35
N ASN A 71 13.52 14.03 22.35
CA ASN A 71 12.55 14.99 21.84
C ASN A 71 12.35 14.82 20.32
N ALA A 72 13.42 14.56 19.58
CA ALA A 72 13.35 14.26 18.15
C ALA A 72 12.52 12.99 17.85
N VAL A 73 12.67 11.94 18.65
CA VAL A 73 11.88 10.70 18.51
C VAL A 73 10.41 10.95 18.79
N ALA A 74 10.07 11.70 19.85
CA ALA A 74 8.68 12.04 20.16
C ALA A 74 8.00 12.78 19.00
N VAL A 75 8.68 13.77 18.42
CA VAL A 75 8.17 14.56 17.29
C VAL A 75 8.02 13.73 16.02
N ARG A 76 8.95 12.80 15.78
CA ARG A 76 8.84 11.84 14.68
C ARG A 76 7.59 10.97 14.82
N GLY A 77 7.29 10.50 16.04
CA GLY A 77 6.06 9.75 16.30
C GLY A 77 4.79 10.55 16.00
N GLU A 78 4.75 11.84 16.32
CA GLU A 78 3.62 12.71 15.97
C GLU A 78 3.48 12.95 14.46
N LEU A 79 4.61 13.11 13.75
CA LEU A 79 4.61 13.18 12.28
C LEU A 79 4.04 11.91 11.65
N GLU A 80 4.44 10.74 12.14
CA GLU A 80 3.93 9.45 11.69
C GLU A 80 2.42 9.34 11.92
N LYS A 81 1.93 9.68 13.12
CA LYS A 81 0.48 9.69 13.43
C LYS A 81 -0.31 10.56 12.45
N LEU A 82 0.17 11.77 12.15
CA LEU A 82 -0.52 12.70 11.24
C LEU A 82 -0.49 12.23 9.79
N GLN A 83 0.58 11.56 9.38
CA GLN A 83 0.71 10.98 8.04
C GLN A 83 -0.17 9.74 7.88
N SER A 84 -0.25 8.88 8.90
CA SER A 84 -1.17 7.73 8.93
C SER A 84 -2.64 8.14 8.96
N THR A 85 -2.97 9.28 9.58
CA THR A 85 -4.34 9.83 9.66
C THR A 85 -4.76 10.57 8.37
N THR A 86 -3.89 10.65 7.36
CA THR A 86 -4.17 11.30 6.06
C THR A 86 -4.44 10.29 4.93
N GLY A 87 -4.33 8.98 5.21
CA GLY A 87 -4.99 7.97 4.40
C GLY A 87 -6.50 8.02 4.61
N PRO A 88 -7.33 7.74 3.58
CA PRO A 88 -8.77 7.57 3.79
C PRO A 88 -8.97 6.52 4.89
N THR A 89 -9.77 6.88 5.90
CA THR A 89 -10.19 5.97 6.96
C THR A 89 -11.14 4.93 6.35
N GLU A 90 -10.56 3.92 5.71
CA GLU A 90 -11.20 2.63 5.46
C GLU A 90 -10.48 1.59 6.32
N GLY A 91 -11.27 0.66 6.85
CA GLY A 91 -11.01 -0.08 8.08
C GLY A 91 -9.71 -0.88 8.12
N LYS A 92 -9.44 -1.37 9.33
CA LYS A 92 -8.34 -2.25 9.78
C LYS A 92 -7.89 -3.39 8.83
N THR A 93 -8.60 -3.66 7.74
CA THR A 93 -8.24 -4.62 6.68
C THR A 93 -7.30 -4.02 5.62
N GLY A 94 -7.27 -2.69 5.46
CA GLY A 94 -6.51 -1.99 4.42
C GLY A 94 -4.99 -1.91 4.68
N VAL A 95 -4.54 -1.96 5.94
CA VAL A 95 -3.10 -1.93 6.27
C VAL A 95 -2.43 -3.23 5.84
N ASP A 96 -3.11 -4.37 6.01
CA ASP A 96 -2.61 -5.68 5.59
C ASP A 96 -2.62 -5.80 4.06
N ALA A 97 -3.70 -5.34 3.41
CA ALA A 97 -3.78 -5.30 1.94
C ALA A 97 -2.73 -4.37 1.32
N THR A 98 -2.51 -3.18 1.91
CA THR A 98 -1.48 -2.23 1.47
C THR A 98 -0.07 -2.78 1.72
N THR A 99 0.15 -3.51 2.81
CA THR A 99 1.43 -4.15 3.12
C THR A 99 1.71 -5.32 2.16
N ALA A 100 0.73 -6.17 1.92
CA ALA A 100 0.82 -7.27 0.95
C ALA A 100 1.03 -6.74 -0.48
N PHE A 101 0.30 -5.68 -0.85
CA PHE A 101 0.47 -5.01 -2.13
C PHE A 101 1.89 -4.41 -2.25
N ARG A 102 2.38 -3.72 -1.21
CA ARG A 102 3.74 -3.20 -1.19
C ARG A 102 4.78 -4.30 -1.35
N ALA A 103 4.62 -5.41 -0.65
CA ALA A 103 5.52 -6.56 -0.76
C ALA A 103 5.46 -7.22 -2.15
N ALA A 104 4.30 -7.25 -2.79
CA ALA A 104 4.14 -7.78 -4.14
C ALA A 104 4.80 -6.89 -5.21
N ILE A 105 4.78 -5.57 -5.01
CA ILE A 105 5.37 -4.60 -5.95
C ILE A 105 6.86 -4.34 -5.66
N ALA A 106 7.29 -4.34 -4.41
CA ALA A 106 8.69 -4.15 -4.05
C ALA A 106 9.56 -5.24 -4.72
N GLU A 107 10.68 -4.81 -5.31
CA GLU A 107 11.66 -5.68 -5.99
C GLU A 107 11.10 -6.45 -7.19
N SER A 108 9.99 -5.99 -7.76
CA SER A 108 9.34 -6.62 -8.90
C SER A 108 9.68 -5.92 -10.21
N THR A 109 9.72 -6.70 -11.29
CA THR A 109 9.95 -6.19 -12.65
C THR A 109 8.68 -6.35 -13.46
N TRP A 110 8.34 -5.33 -14.22
CA TRP A 110 7.12 -5.23 -15.00
C TRP A 110 7.43 -4.88 -16.44
N GLN A 111 6.69 -5.49 -17.35
CA GLN A 111 6.72 -5.19 -18.77
C GLN A 111 5.52 -4.31 -19.11
N TRP A 112 5.81 -3.10 -19.57
CA TRP A 112 4.83 -2.09 -19.96
C TRP A 112 4.60 -2.18 -21.46
N GLU A 113 3.35 -2.32 -21.85
CA GLU A 113 2.89 -2.43 -23.23
C GLU A 113 2.07 -1.21 -23.62
N ARG A 114 2.36 -0.70 -24.81
CA ARG A 114 1.73 0.47 -25.40
C ARG A 114 1.43 0.18 -26.87
N ALA A 115 0.30 0.69 -27.35
CA ALA A 115 -0.03 0.63 -28.77
C ALA A 115 1.07 1.26 -29.63
N GLY A 116 1.64 0.48 -30.56
CA GLY A 116 2.63 0.96 -31.52
C GLY A 116 4.03 1.24 -30.97
N ARG A 117 4.38 0.80 -29.75
CA ARG A 117 5.74 0.93 -29.21
C ARG A 117 6.26 -0.39 -28.63
N PRO A 118 7.59 -0.63 -28.67
CA PRO A 118 8.17 -1.79 -28.04
C PRO A 118 7.94 -1.75 -26.53
N ALA A 119 7.70 -2.92 -25.96
CA ALA A 119 7.45 -3.05 -24.54
C ALA A 119 8.66 -2.55 -23.72
N SER A 120 8.40 -1.74 -22.71
CA SER A 120 9.44 -1.22 -21.80
C SER A 120 9.48 -2.03 -20.51
N ARG A 121 10.66 -2.13 -19.90
CA ARG A 121 10.81 -2.85 -18.63
C ARG A 121 11.04 -1.86 -17.49
N ILE A 122 10.26 -1.99 -16.43
CA ILE A 122 10.38 -1.17 -15.22
C ILE A 122 10.61 -2.07 -14.01
N THR A 123 11.56 -1.70 -13.17
CA THR A 123 11.85 -2.40 -11.92
C THR A 123 11.50 -1.48 -10.75
N PHE A 124 10.61 -1.95 -9.88
CA PHE A 124 10.26 -1.28 -8.62
C PHE A 124 11.18 -1.77 -7.51
N HIS A 125 11.71 -0.84 -6.71
CA HIS A 125 12.62 -1.12 -5.59
C HIS A 125 11.91 -0.91 -4.26
N ALA A 126 12.27 -1.69 -3.23
CA ALA A 126 11.64 -1.63 -1.91
C ALA A 126 11.74 -0.26 -1.22
N ASN A 127 12.77 0.52 -1.56
CA ASN A 127 13.00 1.88 -1.07
C ASN A 127 12.00 2.92 -1.62
N GLY A 128 11.04 2.53 -2.46
CA GLY A 128 10.08 3.45 -3.06
C GLY A 128 10.59 4.16 -4.32
N THR A 129 11.69 3.69 -4.93
CA THR A 129 12.13 4.15 -6.25
C THR A 129 11.83 3.12 -7.34
N PHE A 130 11.81 3.55 -8.59
CA PHE A 130 11.75 2.64 -9.73
C PHE A 130 12.72 3.03 -10.82
N THR A 131 13.16 2.08 -11.62
CA THR A 131 14.11 2.31 -12.71
C THR A 131 13.58 1.76 -14.02
N ASN A 132 13.84 2.49 -15.10
CA ASN A 132 13.61 2.05 -16.47
C ASN A 132 14.93 2.25 -17.24
N PRO A 133 15.47 1.24 -17.94
CA PRO A 133 16.75 1.35 -18.65
C PRO A 133 16.82 2.49 -19.67
N ASN A 134 15.66 2.89 -20.21
CA ASN A 134 15.56 3.90 -21.26
C ASN A 134 15.28 5.31 -20.71
N TRP A 135 15.07 5.46 -19.40
CA TRP A 135 14.70 6.74 -18.79
C TRP A 135 15.83 7.26 -17.91
N LYS A 136 16.11 8.55 -18.02
CA LYS A 136 17.04 9.28 -17.13
C LYS A 136 16.24 10.10 -16.13
N GLY A 137 16.63 10.07 -14.87
CA GLY A 137 16.02 10.84 -13.79
C GLY A 137 15.75 10.01 -12.54
N ASP A 138 15.39 10.70 -11.48
CA ASP A 138 14.95 10.08 -10.23
C ASP A 138 13.44 9.86 -10.30
N PHE A 139 13.06 8.61 -10.08
CA PHE A 139 11.67 8.20 -10.12
C PHE A 139 11.28 7.50 -8.82
N ARG A 140 10.11 7.89 -8.30
CA ARG A 140 9.57 7.42 -7.04
C ARG A 140 8.19 6.83 -7.23
N TRP A 141 7.83 5.90 -6.37
CA TRP A 141 6.49 5.34 -6.33
C TRP A 141 5.99 5.29 -4.89
N ARG A 142 4.67 5.42 -4.75
CA ARG A 142 3.98 5.26 -3.48
C ARG A 142 2.64 4.57 -3.70
N ILE A 143 2.16 3.89 -2.67
CA ILE A 143 0.81 3.33 -2.69
C ILE A 143 -0.17 4.43 -2.32
N SER A 144 -1.20 4.62 -3.15
CA SER A 144 -2.25 5.63 -2.94
C SER A 144 -3.64 5.03 -2.75
N GLY A 145 -3.76 3.71 -2.82
CA GLY A 145 -4.97 2.93 -2.51
C GLY A 145 -4.65 1.44 -2.49
N GLU A 146 -5.60 0.59 -2.13
CA GLU A 146 -5.37 -0.87 -1.96
C GLU A 146 -4.74 -1.55 -3.17
N ARG A 147 -5.05 -1.06 -4.37
CA ARG A 147 -4.53 -1.56 -5.65
C ARG A 147 -4.04 -0.45 -6.56
N THR A 148 -3.78 0.73 -5.98
CA THR A 148 -3.41 1.92 -6.74
C THR A 148 -2.00 2.36 -6.37
N LEU A 149 -1.17 2.48 -7.39
CA LEU A 149 0.20 2.93 -7.29
C LEU A 149 0.30 4.32 -7.93
N THR A 150 0.90 5.26 -7.24
CA THR A 150 1.24 6.56 -7.79
C THR A 150 2.72 6.59 -8.13
N LEU A 151 3.04 6.95 -9.37
CA LEU A 151 4.40 7.17 -9.84
C LEU A 151 4.68 8.67 -9.89
N GLU A 152 5.87 9.08 -9.50
CA GLU A 152 6.33 10.46 -9.44
C GLU A 152 7.74 10.55 -10.02
N GLY A 153 8.00 11.62 -10.77
CA GLY A 153 9.25 11.79 -11.49
C GLY A 153 9.46 13.25 -11.79
N ASP A 154 10.68 13.70 -11.55
CA ASP A 154 10.99 15.13 -11.43
C ASP A 154 10.70 15.93 -12.71
N THR A 155 10.77 15.28 -13.87
CA THR A 155 10.60 15.93 -15.19
C THR A 155 9.30 15.55 -15.90
N THR A 156 8.53 14.62 -15.33
CA THR A 156 7.42 13.93 -16.01
C THR A 156 6.11 14.02 -15.26
N GLY A 157 6.11 14.52 -14.03
CA GLY A 157 4.92 14.70 -13.23
C GLY A 157 4.50 13.41 -12.51
N THR A 158 3.19 13.24 -12.35
CA THR A 158 2.60 12.18 -11.52
C THR A 158 1.55 11.41 -12.32
N THR A 159 1.61 10.07 -12.31
CA THR A 159 0.55 9.21 -12.88
C THR A 159 0.09 8.17 -11.86
N LYS A 160 -1.10 7.61 -12.09
CA LYS A 160 -1.69 6.57 -11.24
C LYS A 160 -1.90 5.28 -12.04
N MET A 161 -1.48 4.17 -11.48
CA MET A 161 -1.68 2.83 -12.03
C MET A 161 -2.62 2.05 -11.12
N THR A 162 -3.52 1.29 -11.74
CA THR A 162 -4.45 0.42 -11.04
C THR A 162 -4.10 -1.02 -11.36
N PHE A 163 -3.87 -1.80 -10.32
CA PHE A 163 -3.50 -3.21 -10.40
C PHE A 163 -4.74 -4.10 -10.29
N ASP A 164 -4.67 -5.24 -10.96
CA ASP A 164 -5.67 -6.27 -10.78
C ASP A 164 -5.55 -6.92 -9.37
N PRO A 165 -6.60 -7.60 -8.88
CA PRO A 165 -6.57 -8.23 -7.56
C PRO A 165 -5.43 -9.23 -7.32
N SER A 166 -4.90 -9.85 -8.38
CA SER A 166 -3.80 -10.82 -8.29
C SER A 166 -2.41 -10.19 -8.34
N PHE A 167 -2.31 -8.87 -8.53
CA PHE A 167 -1.04 -8.14 -8.69
C PHE A 167 -0.15 -8.74 -9.80
N SER A 168 -0.77 -9.19 -10.89
CA SER A 168 -0.09 -9.77 -12.04
C SER A 168 -0.12 -8.84 -13.27
N THR A 169 -1.12 -7.96 -13.32
CA THR A 169 -1.35 -6.99 -14.37
C THR A 169 -1.74 -5.62 -13.80
N PHE A 170 -1.51 -4.56 -14.58
CA PHE A 170 -1.99 -3.22 -14.25
C PHE A 170 -2.42 -2.49 -15.51
N GLU A 171 -3.22 -1.44 -15.30
CA GLU A 171 -3.60 -0.47 -16.32
C GLU A 171 -3.45 0.96 -15.77
N GLY A 172 -3.11 1.91 -16.63
CA GLY A 172 -3.02 3.32 -16.24
C GLY A 172 -2.59 4.22 -17.39
N PRO A 173 -2.51 5.54 -17.16
CA PRO A 173 -1.93 6.47 -18.11
C PRO A 173 -0.40 6.36 -18.07
N ASP A 174 0.21 6.42 -19.25
CA ASP A 174 1.65 6.54 -19.35
C ASP A 174 2.17 7.80 -18.71
N PHE A 175 3.38 7.66 -18.22
CA PHE A 175 4.03 8.65 -17.40
C PHE A 175 4.42 9.93 -18.13
N LYS A 176 4.58 9.90 -19.46
CA LYS A 176 4.98 11.07 -20.26
C LYS A 176 3.86 11.61 -21.14
N THR A 177 3.15 10.73 -21.83
CA THR A 177 2.16 11.17 -22.84
C THR A 177 0.72 11.01 -22.37
N GLY A 178 0.47 10.33 -21.25
CA GLY A 178 -0.88 10.07 -20.76
C GLY A 178 -1.64 8.99 -21.52
N ASP A 179 -1.10 8.44 -22.62
CA ASP A 179 -1.78 7.37 -23.36
C ASP A 179 -1.95 6.13 -22.47
N PRO A 180 -3.06 5.37 -22.64
CA PRO A 180 -3.28 4.17 -21.85
C PRO A 180 -2.17 3.15 -22.07
N ILE A 181 -1.68 2.61 -20.96
CA ILE A 181 -0.70 1.54 -20.91
C ILE A 181 -1.25 0.39 -20.10
N LYS A 182 -0.84 -0.81 -20.49
CA LYS A 182 -1.05 -2.02 -19.71
C LYS A 182 0.32 -2.55 -19.31
N GLY A 183 0.39 -3.27 -18.22
CA GLY A 183 1.61 -4.00 -17.93
C GLY A 183 1.36 -5.31 -17.22
N ARG A 184 2.37 -6.17 -17.31
CA ARG A 184 2.38 -7.50 -16.69
C ARG A 184 3.65 -7.71 -15.91
N ARG A 185 3.55 -8.46 -14.80
CA ARG A 185 4.70 -8.82 -13.99
C ARG A 185 5.57 -9.81 -14.76
N VAL A 186 6.87 -9.53 -14.84
CA VAL A 186 7.87 -10.44 -15.40
C VAL A 186 8.38 -11.29 -14.25
N ALA A 187 8.26 -12.61 -14.37
CA ALA A 187 8.83 -13.52 -13.38
C ALA A 187 10.32 -13.21 -13.20
N LYS A 188 10.77 -13.16 -11.95
CA LYS A 188 12.20 -13.06 -11.65
C LYS A 188 12.86 -14.27 -12.31
N SER A 189 13.68 -14.03 -13.34
CA SER A 189 14.50 -15.06 -13.96
C SER A 189 15.37 -15.66 -12.86
N THR A 190 14.89 -16.74 -12.27
CA THR A 190 15.71 -17.59 -11.42
C THR A 190 16.54 -18.35 -12.43
N SER A 191 17.69 -17.77 -12.79
CA SER A 191 18.67 -18.45 -13.63
C SER A 191 18.88 -19.83 -13.00
N PRO A 192 18.59 -20.93 -13.70
CA PRO A 192 18.83 -22.25 -13.14
C PRO A 192 20.32 -22.33 -12.83
N ALA A 193 20.64 -22.63 -11.57
CA ALA A 193 21.99 -22.87 -11.13
C ALA A 193 22.60 -23.91 -12.08
N SER A 194 23.65 -23.50 -12.79
CA SER A 194 24.50 -24.37 -13.59
C SER A 194 24.93 -25.53 -12.71
N SER A 195 24.30 -26.69 -12.90
CA SER A 195 24.76 -27.95 -12.35
C SER A 195 26.06 -28.29 -13.08
N GLY A 196 27.16 -27.76 -12.56
CA GLY A 196 28.49 -28.16 -12.98
C GLY A 196 28.66 -29.64 -12.67
N THR A 197 28.52 -30.49 -13.69
CA THR A 197 28.96 -31.87 -13.66
C THR A 197 30.48 -31.87 -13.48
N PRO A 198 31.04 -32.39 -12.36
CA PRO A 198 32.45 -32.66 -12.31
C PRO A 198 32.73 -33.85 -13.24
N SER A 199 33.28 -33.55 -14.42
CA SER A 199 33.84 -34.56 -15.32
C SER A 199 35.09 -35.13 -14.66
N GLY A 200 34.90 -36.24 -13.94
CA GLY A 200 36.00 -37.03 -13.39
C GLY A 200 36.75 -37.72 -14.51
N ALA A 201 37.92 -37.18 -14.85
CA ALA A 201 38.92 -37.88 -15.63
C ALA A 201 39.47 -39.05 -14.80
N PHE A 202 38.98 -40.26 -15.05
CA PHE A 202 39.64 -41.48 -14.60
C PHE A 202 40.80 -41.76 -15.56
N GLY A 203 42.01 -41.45 -15.10
CA GLY A 203 43.24 -41.93 -15.69
C GLY A 203 43.40 -43.41 -15.35
N GLU A 204 43.35 -44.25 -16.37
CA GLU A 204 43.68 -45.67 -16.29
C GLU A 204 45.20 -45.80 -16.44
N ALA A 205 45.86 -46.29 -15.39
CA ALA A 205 47.27 -46.66 -15.42
C ALA A 205 47.40 -48.04 -14.76
N ARG A 206 47.38 -49.09 -15.58
CA ARG A 206 48.38 -50.17 -15.66
C ARG A 206 47.86 -51.34 -16.50
#